data_AF-A0A8X6YYV7-F1
#
_entry.id   AF-A0A8X6YYV7-F1
#
_cell.length_a   1.000
_cell.length_b   1.000
_cell.length_c   1.000
_cell.angle_alpha   90.00
_cell.angle_beta   90.00
_cell.angle_gamma   90.00
#
_symmetry.space_group_name_H-M   'P 1'
#
loop_
_entity.id
_entity.type
_entity.pdbx_description
1 polymer ?
#
loop_
_entity_poly.entity_id
_entity_poly.type
_entity_poly.pdbx_seq_one_letter_code
_entity_poly.pdbx_strand_id
1 'polypeptide(L)'
;MEGPLLLEFNELDVSINAQQYIQKLEKLHIAIKHKHPGMRSSGSISLYYNARSHIAKVYVEALDREKWVVLEHPPCSLDLSHCDYHIFGQLKKNVFGR
;
A
#
# COMPACT_ATOMS: atom_id res chain seq x y z
N MET A 1 -6.60 -15.82 -5.04
CA MET A 1 -6.17 -14.62 -4.28
C MET A 1 -7.40 -14.08 -3.59
N GLU A 2 -7.32 -13.81 -2.29
CA GLU A 2 -8.34 -13.00 -1.63
C GLU A 2 -8.28 -11.58 -2.23
N GLY A 3 -9.45 -10.98 -2.47
CA GLY A 3 -9.57 -9.70 -3.16
C GLY A 3 -8.99 -8.51 -2.39
N PRO A 4 -9.14 -7.28 -2.89
CA PRO A 4 -8.56 -6.09 -2.24
C PRO A 4 -9.10 -5.90 -0.81
N LEU A 5 -8.19 -5.61 0.12
CA LEU A 5 -8.51 -5.34 1.53
C LEU A 5 -9.21 -3.99 1.70
N LEU A 6 -8.66 -2.97 1.04
CA LEU A 6 -9.14 -1.59 1.01
C LEU A 6 -8.84 -1.01 -0.38
N LEU A 7 -9.83 -0.36 -1.00
CA LEU A 7 -9.69 0.39 -2.25
C LEU A 7 -10.35 1.74 -2.05
N GLU A 8 -9.58 2.81 -2.13
CA GLU A 8 -10.06 4.18 -2.00
C GLU A 8 -9.60 5.01 -3.19
N PHE A 9 -10.52 5.79 -3.76
CA PHE A 9 -10.23 6.75 -4.82
C PHE A 9 -10.16 8.15 -4.21
N ASN A 10 -9.17 8.92 -4.63
CA ASN A 10 -9.11 10.33 -4.30
C ASN A 10 -9.97 11.14 -5.27
N GLU A 11 -10.30 12.37 -4.86
CA GLU A 11 -10.80 13.37 -5.79
C GLU A 11 -9.80 13.60 -6.93
N LEU A 12 -10.34 13.92 -8.11
CA LEU A 12 -9.53 14.19 -9.29
C LEU A 12 -8.58 15.36 -9.03
N ASP A 13 -7.35 15.23 -9.53
CA ASP A 13 -6.27 16.21 -9.41
C ASP A 13 -5.80 16.55 -7.98
N VAL A 14 -6.27 15.81 -6.96
CA VAL A 14 -5.83 15.98 -5.56
C VAL A 14 -4.71 14.98 -5.20
N SER A 15 -3.49 15.50 -5.08
CA SER A 15 -2.35 14.73 -4.56
C SER A 15 -2.52 14.39 -3.09
N ILE A 16 -2.22 13.15 -2.72
CA ILE A 16 -2.24 12.69 -1.32
C ILE A 16 -1.04 13.29 -0.59
N ASN A 17 -1.28 14.04 0.49
CA ASN A 17 -0.21 14.47 1.39
C ASN A 17 0.14 13.39 2.43
N ALA A 18 1.23 13.59 3.17
CA ALA A 18 1.72 12.61 4.15
C ALA A 18 0.69 12.26 5.24
N GLN A 19 -0.05 13.24 5.76
CA GLN A 19 -1.05 12.99 6.82
C GLN A 19 -2.22 12.17 6.30
N GLN A 20 -2.74 12.51 5.11
CA GLN A 20 -3.80 11.76 4.46
C GLN A 20 -3.36 10.33 4.18
N TYR A 21 -2.11 10.12 3.77
CA TYR A 21 -1.58 8.78 3.54
C TYR A 21 -1.53 7.96 4.83
N ILE A 22 -1.09 8.54 5.94
CA ILE A 22 -1.06 7.87 7.25
C ILE A 22 -2.47 7.46 7.68
N GLN A 23 -3.47 8.33 7.55
CA GLN A 23 -4.86 7.99 7.86
C GLN A 23 -5.37 6.78 7.05
N LYS A 24 -4.93 6.66 5.78
CA LYS A 24 -5.27 5.51 4.95
C LYS A 24 -4.59 4.23 5.42
N LEU A 25 -3.35 4.31 5.92
CA LEU A 25 -2.67 3.15 6.52
C LEU A 25 -3.36 2.68 7.80
N GLU A 26 -3.83 3.60 8.65
CA GLU A 26 -4.60 3.26 9.85
C GLU A 26 -5.89 2.53 9.49
N LYS A 27 -6.62 3.00 8.47
CA LYS A 27 -7.80 2.30 7.94
C LYS A 27 -7.47 0.91 7.40
N LEU A 28 -6.37 0.78 6.65
CA LEU A 28 -5.92 -0.51 6.12
C LEU A 28 -5.62 -1.50 7.25
N HIS A 29 -4.97 -1.04 8.33
CA HIS A 29 -4.70 -1.86 9.50
C HIS A 29 -5.98 -2.39 10.16
N ILE A 30 -7.00 -1.53 10.28
CA ILE A 30 -8.32 -1.94 10.78
C ILE A 30 -8.94 -2.97 9.84
N ALA A 31 -8.94 -2.72 8.53
CA ALA A 31 -9.49 -3.64 7.53
C ALA A 31 -8.82 -5.02 7.58
N ILE A 32 -7.48 -5.07 7.74
CA ILE A 32 -6.72 -6.30 7.93
C ILE A 32 -7.18 -7.06 9.18
N LYS A 33 -7.31 -6.37 10.32
CA LYS A 33 -7.78 -7.00 11.58
C LYS A 33 -9.16 -7.63 11.42
N HIS A 34 -10.07 -6.98 10.71
CA HIS A 34 -11.43 -7.47 10.51
C HIS A 34 -11.52 -8.60 9.49
N LYS A 35 -10.82 -8.48 8.36
CA LYS A 35 -10.92 -9.44 7.25
C LYS A 35 -10.02 -10.67 7.43
N HIS A 36 -8.87 -10.52 8.09
CA HIS A 36 -7.87 -11.59 8.28
C HIS A 36 -7.39 -11.66 9.73
N PRO A 37 -8.26 -12.04 10.69
CA PRO A 37 -7.91 -12.09 12.11
C PRO A 37 -6.72 -13.03 12.42
N GLY A 38 -6.50 -14.07 11.60
CA GLY A 38 -5.38 -15.01 11.74
C GLY A 38 -4.01 -14.49 11.26
N MET A 39 -3.97 -13.40 10.47
CA MET A 39 -2.72 -12.86 9.92
C MET A 39 -1.84 -12.18 10.98
N ARG A 40 -2.41 -11.87 12.15
CA ARG A 40 -1.68 -11.27 13.27
C ARG A 40 -0.72 -12.25 13.96
N SER A 41 -0.96 -13.56 13.84
CA SER A 41 -0.15 -14.62 14.45
C SER A 41 1.21 -14.81 13.77
N SER A 42 1.38 -14.30 12.54
CA SER A 42 2.55 -14.54 11.70
C SER A 42 3.66 -13.49 11.83
N GLY A 43 3.42 -12.38 12.52
CA GLY A 43 4.40 -11.30 12.69
C GLY A 43 4.57 -10.44 11.43
N SER A 44 4.50 -9.11 11.63
CA SER A 44 4.81 -8.03 10.68
C SER A 44 4.12 -8.07 9.30
N ILE A 45 3.34 -7.02 9.00
CA ILE A 45 2.85 -6.75 7.64
C ILE A 45 4.01 -6.18 6.82
N SER A 46 4.32 -6.81 5.70
CA SER A 46 5.33 -6.30 4.75
C SER A 46 4.69 -5.30 3.79
N LEU A 47 5.22 -4.08 3.76
CA LEU A 47 4.83 -3.07 2.78
C LEU A 47 5.80 -3.06 1.60
N TYR A 48 5.24 -3.14 0.40
CA TYR A 48 5.95 -2.86 -0.84
C TYR A 48 5.75 -1.40 -1.20
N TYR A 49 6.71 -0.54 -0.84
CA TYR A 49 6.69 0.87 -1.22
C TYR A 49 7.74 1.11 -2.30
N ASN A 50 7.33 1.69 -3.42
CA ASN A 50 8.26 2.12 -4.45
C ASN A 50 8.99 3.35 -3.91
N ALA A 51 10.25 3.18 -3.53
CA ALA A 51 11.07 4.13 -2.80
C ALA A 51 11.06 5.51 -3.46
N ARG A 52 10.16 6.39 -2.99
CA ARG A 52 10.35 7.83 -3.17
C ARG A 52 11.19 8.35 -2.02
N SER A 53 12.16 9.18 -2.36
CA SER A 53 13.16 9.83 -1.47
C SER A 53 12.59 10.74 -0.35
N HIS A 54 11.28 10.74 -0.16
CA HIS A 54 10.55 11.59 0.78
C HIS A 54 9.70 10.75 1.73
N ILE A 55 10.30 9.66 2.25
CA ILE A 55 9.80 9.05 3.48
C ILE A 55 9.95 10.10 4.58
N ALA A 56 8.91 10.92 4.77
CA ALA A 56 8.86 11.90 5.84
C ALA A 56 9.01 11.17 7.17
N LYS A 57 9.73 11.73 8.14
CA LYS A 57 9.94 11.13 9.47
C LYS A 57 8.65 10.62 10.13
N VAL A 58 7.57 11.38 9.95
CA VAL A 58 6.21 11.05 10.43
C VAL A 58 5.71 9.70 9.89
N TYR A 59 6.12 9.32 8.67
CA TYR A 59 5.77 8.05 8.06
C TYR A 59 6.47 6.87 8.74
N VAL A 60 7.77 6.99 8.99
CA VAL A 60 8.56 5.95 9.67
C VAL A 60 8.01 5.71 11.08
N GLU A 61 7.72 6.79 11.80
CA GLU A 61 7.14 6.72 13.15
C GLU A 61 5.76 6.03 13.15
N ALA A 62 4.93 6.28 12.14
CA ALA A 62 3.62 5.63 12.00
C ALA A 62 3.74 4.14 11.71
N LEU A 63 4.68 3.73 10.84
CA LEU A 63 4.89 2.32 10.51
C LEU A 63 5.47 1.53 11.69
N ASP A 64 6.39 2.13 12.45
CA ASP A 64 6.96 1.51 13.64
C ASP A 64 5.89 1.26 14.71
N ARG A 65 5.01 2.25 14.94
CA ARG A 65 3.85 2.11 15.85
C ARG A 65 2.98 0.91 15.49
N GLU A 66 2.75 0.68 14.20
CA GLU A 66 1.91 -0.41 13.72
C GLU A 66 2.66 -1.74 13.54
N LYS A 67 3.98 -1.76 13.78
CA LYS A 67 4.89 -2.91 13.60
C LYS A 67 4.94 -3.44 12.17
N TRP A 68 4.90 -2.53 11.20
CA TRP A 68 4.99 -2.86 9.79
C TRP A 68 6.44 -2.85 9.34
N VAL A 69 6.82 -3.83 8.53
CA VAL A 69 8.16 -3.93 7.96
C VAL A 69 8.10 -3.36 6.56
N VAL A 70 8.92 -2.34 6.29
CA VAL A 70 9.11 -1.84 4.93
C VAL A 70 10.13 -2.75 4.26
N LEU A 71 9.75 -3.38 3.16
CA LEU A 71 10.71 -4.10 2.33
C LEU A 71 11.45 -3.08 1.48
N GLU A 72 12.79 -3.14 1.53
CA GLU A 72 13.60 -2.33 0.63
C GLU A 72 13.31 -2.70 -0.81
N HIS A 73 13.10 -1.67 -1.63
CA HIS A 73 12.81 -1.83 -3.05
C HIS A 73 13.76 -0.98 -3.90
N PRO A 74 14.42 -1.54 -4.93
CA PRO A 74 15.17 -0.74 -5.88
C PRO A 74 14.31 0.37 -6.51
N PRO A 75 14.80 1.62 -6.58
CA PRO A 75 14.06 2.76 -7.10
C PRO A 75 13.48 2.47 -8.50
N CYS A 76 12.20 2.81 -8.70
CA CYS A 76 11.55 2.78 -10.01
C CYS A 76 11.47 1.38 -10.68
N SER A 77 11.52 0.28 -9.93
CA SER A 77 11.36 -1.06 -10.52
C SER A 77 9.86 -1.41 -10.61
N LEU A 78 9.26 -1.07 -11.74
CA LEU A 78 7.83 -1.24 -12.02
C LEU A 78 7.42 -2.72 -12.18
N ASP A 79 8.36 -3.54 -12.63
CA ASP A 79 8.28 -4.98 -12.85
C ASP A 79 8.19 -5.80 -11.56
N LEU A 80 8.71 -5.24 -10.48
CA LEU A 80 8.80 -5.91 -9.18
C LEU A 80 7.62 -5.57 -8.24
N SER A 81 6.89 -4.48 -8.52
CA SER A 81 5.66 -4.14 -7.81
C SER A 81 4.51 -5.02 -8.27
N HIS A 82 4.02 -5.88 -7.38
CA HIS A 82 2.89 -6.76 -7.67
C HIS A 82 1.65 -5.97 -8.12
N CYS A 83 1.43 -4.78 -7.55
CA CYS A 83 0.33 -3.90 -7.93
C CYS A 83 0.48 -3.37 -9.35
N ASP A 84 1.67 -2.89 -9.74
CA ASP A 84 1.88 -2.28 -11.05
C ASP A 84 1.79 -3.32 -12.19
N TYR A 85 2.39 -4.49 -12.00
CA TYR A 85 2.39 -5.54 -13.02
C TYR A 85 1.06 -6.32 -13.09
N HIS A 86 0.58 -6.83 -11.94
CA HIS A 86 -0.54 -7.78 -11.95
C HIS A 86 -1.89 -7.08 -11.88
N ILE A 87 -2.05 -6.10 -10.99
CA ILE A 87 -3.34 -5.45 -10.75
C ILE A 87 -3.57 -4.35 -11.79
N PHE A 88 -2.69 -3.35 -11.86
CA PHE A 88 -2.84 -2.23 -12.77
C PHE A 88 -2.59 -2.60 -14.23
N GLY A 89 -1.71 -3.56 -14.52
CA GLY A 89 -1.55 -4.09 -15.87
C GLY A 89 -2.85 -4.67 -16.44
N GLN A 90 -3.56 -5.48 -15.67
CA GLN A 90 -4.85 -6.05 -16.08
C GLN A 90 -5.96 -4.99 -16.11
N LEU A 91 -6.01 -4.09 -15.13
CA LEU A 91 -6.95 -2.96 -15.13
C LEU A 91 -6.78 -2.10 -16.39
N LYS A 92 -5.54 -1.77 -16.78
CA LYS A 92 -5.29 -0.98 -17.99
C LYS A 92 -5.80 -1.68 -19.25
N LYS A 93 -5.55 -2.99 -19.40
CA LYS A 93 -6.08 -3.76 -20.52
C LYS A 93 -7.61 -3.72 -20.59
N ASN A 94 -8.26 -3.83 -19.43
CA ASN A 94 -9.73 -3.85 -19.35
C ASN A 94 -10.36 -2.45 -19.50
N VAL A 95 -9.70 -1.39 -19.03
CA VAL A 95 -10.21 -0.01 -19.10
C VAL A 95 -9.90 0.66 -20.44
N PHE A 96 -8.74 0.38 -21.03
CA PHE A 96 -8.28 0.99 -22.29
C PHE A 96 -8.39 0.05 -23.50
N GLY A 97 -8.79 -1.21 -23.31
CA GLY A 97 -9.12 -2.15 -24.38
C GLY A 97 -7.94 -2.65 -25.22
N ARG A 98 -6.70 -2.45 -24.79
CA ARG A 98 -5.47 -2.98 -25.43
C ARG A 98 -4.43 -3.39 -24.42
#